data_AF-A0A937DI78-F1
#
_entry.id   AF-A0A937DI78-F1
#
_cell.length_a   1.000
_cell.length_b   1.000
_cell.length_c   1.000
_cell.angle_alpha   90.00
_cell.angle_beta   90.00
_cell.angle_gamma   90.00
#
_symmetry.space_group_name_H-M   'P 1'
#
loop_
_entity.id
_entity.type
_entity.pdbx_description
1 polymer ?
#
loop_
_entity_poly.entity_id
_entity_poly.type
_entity_poly.pdbx_seq_one_letter_code
_entity_poly.pdbx_strand_id
1 'polypeptide(L)'
;METALFTLAGTLFGGLISYFLNRQQFKQQLKLHQEENKTEFMAESTAKHFLSHKAYTDRSFETLQNHMGGFEDDELRKILVRAGAIRVYREDGTEWWRLLDRMDEYIESKKNK
;
A
#
# COMPACT_ATOMS: atom_id res chain seq x y z
N MET A 1 -19.86 49.59 -5.77
CA MET A 1 -20.26 48.17 -5.98
C MET A 1 -19.34 47.44 -6.95
N GLU A 2 -18.83 48.10 -8.00
CA GLU A 2 -17.96 47.48 -9.00
C GLU A 2 -16.64 46.93 -8.42
N THR A 3 -15.98 47.68 -7.53
CA THR A 3 -14.71 47.27 -6.90
C THR A 3 -14.81 45.98 -6.09
N ALA A 4 -15.91 45.78 -5.36
CA ALA A 4 -16.16 44.56 -4.59
C ALA A 4 -16.33 43.32 -5.49
N LEU A 5 -16.93 43.50 -6.66
CA LEU A 5 -17.15 42.44 -7.63
C LEU A 5 -15.82 42.00 -8.27
N PHE A 6 -14.95 42.96 -8.60
CA PHE A 6 -13.61 42.69 -9.12
C PHE A 6 -12.69 42.02 -8.08
N THR A 7 -12.77 42.42 -6.81
CA THR A 7 -11.99 41.75 -5.75
C THR A 7 -12.44 40.31 -5.53
N LEU A 8 -13.75 40.04 -5.53
CA LEU A 8 -14.28 38.68 -5.40
C LEU A 8 -13.91 37.82 -6.61
N ALA A 9 -14.00 38.36 -7.82
CA ALA A 9 -13.56 37.67 -9.02
C ALA A 9 -12.06 37.32 -8.94
N GLY A 10 -11.21 38.29 -8.56
CA GLY A 10 -9.77 38.07 -8.38
C GLY A 10 -9.44 36.99 -7.35
N THR A 11 -10.12 36.98 -6.21
CA THR A 11 -9.94 35.93 -5.18
C THR A 11 -10.42 34.57 -5.67
N LEU A 12 -11.53 34.48 -6.40
CA LEU A 12 -12.02 33.22 -6.97
C LEU A 12 -11.04 32.67 -8.02
N PHE A 13 -10.56 33.52 -8.93
CA PHE A 13 -9.57 33.12 -9.94
C PHE A 13 -8.24 32.71 -9.30
N GLY A 14 -7.73 33.49 -8.34
CA GLY A 14 -6.53 33.16 -7.58
C GLY A 14 -6.68 31.83 -6.84
N GLY A 15 -7.82 31.62 -6.17
CA GLY A 15 -8.14 30.38 -5.47
C GLY A 15 -8.22 29.17 -6.39
N LEU A 16 -8.82 29.30 -7.58
CA LEU A 16 -8.85 28.24 -8.58
C LEU A 16 -7.44 27.87 -9.07
N ILE A 17 -6.63 28.87 -9.43
CA ILE A 17 -5.24 28.65 -9.87
C ILE A 17 -4.44 27.97 -8.75
N SER A 18 -4.54 28.46 -7.51
CA SER A 18 -3.90 27.84 -6.35
C SER A 18 -4.35 26.41 -6.12
N TYR A 19 -5.65 26.12 -6.26
CA TYR A 19 -6.17 24.76 -6.13
C TYR A 19 -5.57 23.80 -7.18
N PHE A 20 -5.51 24.23 -8.44
CA PHE A 20 -4.91 23.42 -9.50
C PHE A 20 -3.41 23.21 -9.30
N LEU A 21 -2.67 24.27 -8.94
CA LEU A 21 -1.24 24.19 -8.65
C LEU A 21 -0.94 23.27 -7.46
N ASN A 22 -1.66 23.42 -6.35
CA ASN A 22 -1.51 22.55 -5.18
C ASN A 22 -1.77 21.08 -5.54
N ARG A 23 -2.82 20.82 -6.33
CA ARG A 23 -3.15 19.46 -6.74
C ARG A 23 -2.06 18.84 -7.63
N GLN A 24 -1.43 19.65 -8.49
CA GLN A 24 -0.31 19.21 -9.32
C GLN A 24 0.95 18.95 -8.48
N GLN A 25 1.28 19.88 -7.57
CA GLN A 25 2.43 19.73 -6.68
C GLN A 25 2.28 18.52 -5.76
N PHE A 26 1.10 18.26 -5.21
CA PHE A 26 0.85 17.09 -4.36
C PHE A 26 1.12 15.77 -5.10
N LYS A 27 0.69 15.66 -6.36
CA LYS A 27 1.00 14.47 -7.18
C LYS A 27 2.49 14.31 -7.44
N GLN A 28 3.22 15.41 -7.65
CA GLN A 28 4.67 15.38 -7.84
C GLN A 28 5.40 14.98 -6.56
N GLN A 29 5.01 15.53 -5.41
CA GLN A 29 5.58 15.17 -4.11
C GLN A 29 5.35 13.68 -3.80
N LEU A 30 4.16 13.15 -4.07
CA LEU A 30 3.88 11.71 -3.92
C LEU A 30 4.82 10.87 -4.80
N LYS A 31 5.01 11.27 -6.06
CA LYS A 31 5.90 10.58 -6.98
C LYS A 31 7.36 10.66 -6.53
N LEU A 32 7.81 11.83 -6.05
CA LEU A 32 9.16 12.00 -5.52
C LEU A 32 9.39 11.10 -4.31
N HIS A 33 8.46 11.06 -3.35
CA HIS A 33 8.57 10.15 -2.21
C HIS A 33 8.60 8.67 -2.60
N GLN A 34 7.87 8.28 -3.65
CA GLN A 34 7.94 6.92 -4.21
C GLN A 34 9.29 6.63 -4.87
N GLU A 35 9.89 7.59 -5.56
CA GLU A 35 11.21 7.44 -6.18
C GLU A 35 12.35 7.48 -5.15
N GLU A 36 12.23 8.30 -4.11
CA GLU A 36 13.19 8.37 -2.99
C GLU A 36 13.23 7.05 -2.22
N ASN A 37 12.06 6.43 -1.98
CA ASN A 37 11.93 5.17 -1.25
C ASN A 37 11.66 3.98 -2.18
N LYS A 38 12.17 4.04 -3.41
CA LYS A 38 11.84 3.08 -4.48
C LYS A 38 12.09 1.63 -4.07
N THR A 39 13.20 1.33 -3.39
CA THR A 39 13.51 -0.03 -2.93
C THR A 39 12.44 -0.56 -1.98
N GLU A 40 12.07 0.24 -0.97
CA GLU A 40 11.07 -0.13 0.03
C GLU A 40 9.68 -0.27 -0.60
N PHE A 41 9.29 0.70 -1.40
CA PHE A 41 8.00 0.70 -2.09
C PHE A 41 7.86 -0.49 -3.05
N MET A 42 8.92 -0.82 -3.77
CA MET A 42 8.94 -1.99 -4.67
C MET A 42 8.87 -3.29 -3.89
N ALA A 43 9.56 -3.40 -2.74
CA ALA A 43 9.47 -4.59 -1.90
C ALA A 43 8.06 -4.78 -1.33
N GLU A 44 7.42 -3.72 -0.83
CA GLU A 44 6.04 -3.75 -0.35
C GLU A 44 5.05 -4.09 -1.45
N SER A 45 5.19 -3.49 -2.63
CA SER A 45 4.34 -3.76 -3.79
C SER A 45 4.47 -5.21 -4.25
N THR A 46 5.68 -5.76 -4.18
CA THR A 46 5.97 -7.16 -4.50
C THR A 46 5.32 -8.10 -3.47
N ALA A 47 5.46 -7.80 -2.18
CA ALA A 47 4.78 -8.53 -1.11
C ALA A 47 3.25 -8.54 -1.31
N LYS A 48 2.65 -7.37 -1.58
CA LYS A 48 1.21 -7.25 -1.88
C LYS A 48 0.83 -8.10 -3.09
N HIS A 49 1.63 -8.10 -4.15
CA HIS A 49 1.36 -8.90 -5.34
C HIS A 49 1.30 -10.40 -5.02
N PHE A 50 2.30 -10.94 -4.32
CA PHE A 50 2.33 -12.36 -3.94
C PHE A 50 1.19 -12.77 -3.00
N LEU A 51 0.83 -11.88 -2.07
CA LEU A 51 -0.24 -12.10 -1.11
C LEU A 51 -1.64 -11.80 -1.65
N SER A 52 -1.77 -11.21 -2.85
CA SER A 52 -3.08 -10.93 -3.49
C SER A 52 -3.53 -12.03 -4.46
N HIS A 53 -2.82 -13.16 -4.49
CA HIS A 53 -3.14 -14.24 -5.42
C HIS A 53 -4.53 -14.85 -5.15
N LYS A 54 -5.38 -14.97 -6.19
CA LYS A 54 -6.79 -15.38 -6.05
C LYS A 54 -7.02 -16.78 -5.50
N ALA A 55 -6.13 -17.73 -5.82
CA ALA A 55 -6.32 -19.11 -5.38
C ALA A 55 -6.01 -19.35 -3.89
N TYR A 56 -5.30 -18.43 -3.23
CA TYR A 56 -4.81 -18.65 -1.88
C TYR A 56 -4.80 -17.34 -1.09
N THR A 57 -5.50 -17.32 0.04
CA THR A 57 -5.59 -16.15 0.92
C THR A 57 -4.38 -16.00 1.85
N ASP A 58 -3.53 -17.02 1.95
CA ASP A 58 -2.30 -17.03 2.73
C ASP A 58 -1.12 -17.67 1.98
N ARG A 59 0.10 -17.31 2.40
CA ARG A 59 1.37 -17.82 1.88
C ARG A 59 2.30 -18.18 3.02
N SER A 60 3.07 -19.27 2.88
CA SER A 60 4.11 -19.59 3.86
C SER A 60 5.22 -18.56 3.78
N PHE A 61 5.84 -18.27 4.92
CA PHE A 61 6.98 -17.36 4.99
C PHE A 61 8.14 -17.84 4.10
N GLU A 62 8.44 -19.14 4.12
CA GLU A 62 9.43 -19.77 3.24
C GLU A 62 9.16 -19.49 1.76
N THR A 63 7.90 -19.58 1.32
CA THR A 63 7.52 -19.25 -0.07
C THR A 63 7.82 -17.79 -0.38
N LEU A 64 7.46 -16.87 0.51
CA LEU A 64 7.69 -15.44 0.32
C LEU A 64 9.19 -15.12 0.28
N GLN A 65 9.96 -15.73 1.17
CA GLN A 65 11.42 -15.59 1.24
C GLN A 65 12.10 -16.04 -0.05
N ASN A 66 11.70 -17.21 -0.58
CA ASN A 66 12.27 -17.74 -1.81
C ASN A 66 12.00 -16.83 -3.04
N HIS A 67 10.84 -16.17 -3.09
CA HIS A 67 10.48 -15.31 -4.22
C HIS A 67 10.99 -13.87 -4.09
N MET A 68 11.07 -13.33 -2.87
CA MET A 68 11.47 -11.95 -2.60
C MET A 68 12.95 -11.79 -2.23
N GLY A 69 13.75 -12.86 -2.34
CA GLY A 69 15.10 -12.99 -1.75
C GLY A 69 16.02 -11.77 -1.84
N GLY A 70 17.03 -11.73 -0.96
CA GLY A 70 17.90 -10.57 -0.77
C GLY A 70 17.56 -9.71 0.46
N PHE A 71 16.60 -10.17 1.27
CA PHE A 71 16.29 -9.62 2.59
C PHE A 71 16.57 -10.67 3.66
N GLU A 72 17.05 -10.23 4.82
CA GLU A 72 17.07 -11.08 6.00
C GLU A 72 15.63 -11.38 6.47
N ASP A 73 15.46 -12.46 7.24
CA ASP A 73 14.13 -12.88 7.69
C ASP A 73 13.36 -11.74 8.39
N ASP A 74 14.01 -11.03 9.32
CA ASP A 74 13.36 -9.94 10.05
C ASP A 74 13.09 -8.70 9.19
N GLU A 75 13.92 -8.45 8.18
CA GLU A 75 13.66 -7.39 7.20
C GLU A 75 12.44 -7.73 6.35
N LEU A 76 12.35 -8.97 5.87
CA LEU A 76 11.20 -9.44 5.12
C LEU A 76 9.92 -9.34 5.96
N ARG A 77 9.95 -9.74 7.24
CA ARG A 77 8.81 -9.59 8.15
C ARG A 77 8.39 -8.12 8.30
N LYS A 78 9.33 -7.18 8.40
CA LYS A 78 9.04 -5.74 8.45
C LYS A 78 8.38 -5.26 7.15
N ILE A 79 8.87 -5.71 5.99
CA ILE A 79 8.28 -5.38 4.69
C ILE A 79 6.85 -5.92 4.59
N LEU A 80 6.61 -7.16 5.04
CA LEU A 80 5.28 -7.77 5.05
C LEU A 80 4.29 -6.99 5.94
N VAL A 81 4.71 -6.60 7.15
CA VAL A 81 3.89 -5.75 8.03
C VAL A 81 3.57 -4.42 7.37
N ARG A 82 4.57 -3.78 6.76
CA ARG A 82 4.39 -2.49 6.07
C ARG A 82 3.48 -2.61 4.84
N ALA A 83 3.51 -3.74 4.16
CA ALA A 83 2.58 -4.10 3.09
C ALA A 83 1.13 -4.33 3.58
N GLY A 84 0.88 -4.28 4.88
CA GLY A 84 -0.45 -4.51 5.48
C GLY A 84 -0.76 -6.00 5.71
N ALA A 85 0.28 -6.84 5.78
CA ALA A 85 0.13 -8.26 6.06
C ALA A 85 0.19 -8.56 7.57
N ILE A 86 -0.53 -9.60 7.98
CA ILE A 86 -0.51 -10.17 9.32
C ILE A 86 0.17 -11.54 9.32
N ARG A 87 0.82 -11.86 10.44
CA ARG A 87 1.46 -13.14 10.68
C ARG A 87 0.53 -14.10 11.43
N VAL A 88 0.50 -15.35 11.01
CA VAL A 88 -0.26 -16.44 11.63
C VAL A 88 0.61 -17.69 11.69
N TYR A 89 0.55 -18.43 12.79
CA TYR A 89 1.15 -19.76 12.88
C TYR A 89 0.08 -20.83 12.69
N ARG A 90 0.38 -21.84 11.88
CA ARG A 90 -0.46 -23.03 11.74
C ARG A 90 -0.15 -24.06 12.83
N GLU A 91 -0.98 -25.09 12.92
CA GLU A 91 -0.85 -26.17 13.90
C GLU A 91 0.48 -26.93 13.80
N ASP A 92 1.07 -26.97 12.60
CA ASP A 92 2.39 -27.55 12.32
C ASP A 92 3.56 -26.64 12.73
N GLY A 93 3.29 -25.48 13.32
CA GLY A 93 4.29 -24.48 13.70
C GLY A 93 4.82 -23.65 12.54
N THR A 94 4.33 -23.85 11.32
CA THR A 94 4.79 -23.08 10.16
C THR A 94 4.26 -21.65 10.18
N GLU A 95 5.11 -20.72 9.75
CA GLU A 95 4.80 -19.29 9.69
C GLU A 95 4.10 -18.96 8.36
N TRP A 96 2.92 -18.31 8.44
CA TRP A 96 2.11 -17.91 7.31
C TRP A 96 1.72 -16.44 7.39
N TRP A 97 1.52 -15.84 6.22
CA TRP A 97 1.21 -14.43 6.06
C TRP A 97 0.02 -14.22 5.15
N ARG A 98 -0.76 -13.17 5.43
CA ARG A 98 -1.96 -12.75 4.68
C ARG A 98 -2.12 -11.23 4.73
N LEU A 99 -2.67 -10.62 3.69
CA LEU A 99 -3.16 -9.23 3.74
C LEU A 99 -4.37 -9.07 4.65
N LEU A 100 -4.33 -8.11 5.56
CA LEU A 100 -5.45 -7.81 6.47
C LEU A 100 -6.77 -7.57 5.71
N ASP A 101 -6.69 -6.84 4.59
CA ASP A 101 -7.84 -6.53 3.73
C ASP A 101 -8.49 -7.76 3.09
N ARG A 102 -7.83 -8.94 3.11
CA ARG A 102 -8.36 -10.21 2.61
C ARG A 102 -8.90 -11.11 3.72
N MET A 103 -9.10 -10.60 4.94
CA MET A 103 -9.59 -11.41 6.05
C MET A 103 -10.99 -11.97 5.79
N ASP A 104 -11.88 -11.18 5.19
CA ASP A 104 -13.24 -11.61 4.89
C ASP A 104 -13.27 -12.80 3.91
N GLU A 105 -12.46 -12.73 2.85
CA GLU A 105 -12.28 -13.82 1.87
C GLU A 105 -11.78 -15.10 2.55
N TYR A 106 -10.84 -14.97 3.50
CA TYR A 106 -10.38 -16.13 4.26
C TYR A 106 -11.48 -16.74 5.12
N ILE A 107 -12.21 -15.92 5.88
CA ILE A 107 -13.29 -16.40 6.74
C ILE A 107 -14.32 -17.15 5.90
N GLU A 108 -14.67 -16.63 4.73
CA GLU A 108 -15.56 -17.30 3.78
C GLU A 108 -14.99 -18.63 3.27
N SER A 109 -13.71 -18.64 2.85
CA SER A 109 -13.04 -19.87 2.39
C SER A 109 -12.99 -20.98 3.45
N LYS A 110 -12.94 -20.62 4.73
CA LYS A 110 -12.95 -21.55 5.87
C LYS A 110 -14.33 -22.05 6.23
N LYS A 111 -15.39 -21.27 6.00
CA LYS A 111 -16.78 -21.71 6.20
C LYS A 111 -17.23 -22.73 5.15
N ASN A 112 -16.69 -22.62 3.93
CA ASN A 112 -17.04 -23.47 2.80
C ASN A 112 -16.26 -24.80 2.74
N LYS A 113 -15.40 -25.07 3.72
CA LYS A 113 -14.52 -26.24 3.79
C LYS A 113 -14.86 -27.09 5.01
#